data_AF-A0AB73I859-F1
#
_entry.id   AF-A0AB73I859-F1
#
_cell.length_a   1.000
_cell.length_b   1.000
_cell.length_c   1.000
_cell.angle_alpha   90.00
_cell.angle_beta   90.00
_cell.angle_gamma   90.00
#
_symmetry.space_group_name_H-M   'P 1'
#
loop_
_entity.id
_entity.type
_entity.pdbx_description
1 polymer ?
#
loop_
_entity_poly.entity_id
_entity_poly.type
_entity_poly.pdbx_seq_one_letter_code
_entity_poly.pdbx_strand_id
1 'polypeptide(L)' 'MDIVGSLLLAIALMLIIEGMFPFVFPSAWRDTFRRIAERPAHQIRVGGLIVMLLGLILLFFVT' A
#
# COMPACT_ATOMS: atom_id res chain seq x y z
N MET A 1 12.23 -20.87 4.67
CA MET A 1 11.01 -20.38 5.34
C MET A 1 9.86 -21.18 4.78
N ASP A 2 8.99 -21.70 5.64
CA ASP A 2 7.74 -22.30 5.19
C ASP A 2 6.79 -21.21 4.67
N ILE A 3 5.66 -21.63 4.07
CA ILE A 3 4.66 -20.70 3.50
C ILE A 3 4.15 -19.74 4.58
N VAL A 4 3.91 -20.26 5.79
CA VAL A 4 3.41 -19.46 6.91
C VAL A 4 4.44 -18.41 7.32
N GLY A 5 5.72 -18.78 7.50
CA GLY A 5 6.77 -17.83 7.83
C GLY A 5 6.96 -16.73 6.77
N SER A 6 6.85 -17.09 5.49
CA SER A 6 6.98 -16.13 4.37
C SER A 6 5.81 -15.14 4.32
N LEU A 7 4.58 -15.60 4.59
CA LEU A 7 3.40 -14.74 4.69
C LEU A 7 3.48 -13.80 5.89
N LEU A 8 3.89 -14.30 7.06
CA LEU A 8 4.08 -13.48 8.26
C LEU A 8 5.15 -12.41 8.04
N LEU A 9 6.25 -12.73 7.37
CA LEU A 9 7.28 -11.78 7.01
C LEU A 9 6.75 -10.69 6.06
N ALA A 10 6.01 -11.08 5.01
CA ALA A 10 5.42 -10.13 4.07
C ALA A 10 4.44 -9.17 4.77
N ILE A 11 3.60 -9.68 5.67
CA ILE A 11 2.67 -8.86 6.47
C ILE A 11 3.44 -7.94 7.41
N ALA A 12 4.48 -8.42 8.10
CA ALA A 12 5.29 -7.61 9.00
C ALA A 12 5.94 -6.43 8.26
N LEU A 13 6.52 -6.68 7.08
CA LEU A 13 7.11 -5.63 6.24
C LEU A 13 6.06 -4.63 5.75
N MET A 14 4.88 -5.11 5.32
CA MET A 14 3.77 -4.24 4.90
C MET A 14 3.32 -3.31 6.02
N LEU A 15 3.17 -3.82 7.24
CA LEU A 15 2.79 -3.01 8.41
C LEU A 15 3.85 -1.96 8.78
N ILE A 16 5.14 -2.32 8.71
CA ILE A 16 6.24 -1.37 8.96
C ILE A 16 6.22 -0.24 7.93
N ILE A 17 6.07 -0.57 6.65
CA ILE A 17 6.06 0.41 5.56
C ILE A 17 4.83 1.32 5.66
N GLU A 18 3.64 0.74 5.88
CA GLU A 18 2.39 1.50 6.04
C GLU A 18 2.45 2.45 7.25
N GLY A 19 3.05 2.02 8.36
CA GLY A 19 3.22 2.82 9.57
C GLY A 19 4.27 3.93 9.44
N MET A 20 5.22 3.81 8.52
CA MET A 20 6.34 4.75 8.39
C MET A 20 5.89 6.14 7.95
N PHE A 21 4.98 6.24 6.97
CA PHE A 21 4.45 7.51 6.47
C PHE A 21 3.73 8.36 7.54
N PRO A 22 2.72 7.83 8.27
CA PRO A 22 2.07 8.59 9.34
C PRO A 22 3.02 8.93 10.49
N PHE A 23 4.03 8.09 10.76
CA PHE A 23 5.00 8.33 11.83
C PHE A 23 5.98 9.45 11.50
N VAL A 24 6.57 9.43 10.29
CA VAL A 24 7.58 10.40 9.87
C VAL A 24 6.95 11.71 9.39
N PHE A 25 5.83 11.66 8.67
CA PHE A 25 5.19 12.83 8.04
C PHE A 25 3.70 12.96 8.40
N PRO A 26 3.34 13.14 9.69
CA PRO A 26 1.94 13.10 10.13
C PRO A 26 1.04 14.17 9.50
N SER A 27 1.54 15.39 9.29
CA SER A 27 0.75 16.48 8.68
C SER A 27 0.48 16.23 7.20
N ALA A 28 1.52 15.95 6.42
CA ALA A 28 1.40 15.65 4.99
C ALA A 28 0.53 14.41 4.73
N TRP A 29 0.62 13.40 5.60
CA TRP A 29 -0.22 12.21 5.54
C TRP A 29 -1.70 12.53 5.76
N ARG A 30 -2.03 13.33 6.79
CA ARG A 30 -3.40 13.79 7.04
C ARG A 30 -3.99 14.59 5.88
N ASP A 31 -3.21 15.51 5.32
CA ASP A 31 -3.65 16.33 4.18
C ASP A 31 -3.88 15.48 2.93
N THR A 32 -3.01 14.49 2.68
CA THR A 32 -3.16 13.54 1.57
C THR A 32 -4.44 12.73 1.72
N PHE A 33 -4.69 12.18 2.91
CA PHE A 33 -5.92 11.43 3.18
C PHE A 33 -7.18 12.26 3.00
N ARG A 34 -7.18 13.52 3.47
CA ARG A 34 -8.30 14.43 3.28
C ARG A 34 -8.60 14.66 1.80
N ARG A 35 -7.57 14.93 1.00
CA ARG A 35 -7.70 15.11 -0.46
C ARG A 35 -8.21 13.84 -1.15
N ILE A 36 -7.80 12.66 -0.69
CA ILE A 36 -8.28 11.38 -1.22
C ILE A 36 -9.76 11.17 -0.87
N ALA A 37 -10.17 11.50 0.35
CA ALA A 37 -11.55 11.35 0.81
C ALA A 37 -12.54 12.25 0.06
N GLU A 38 -12.08 13.40 -0.44
CA GLU A 38 -12.87 14.32 -1.25
C GLU A 38 -13.01 13.86 -2.71
N ARG A 39 -12.28 12.82 -3.16
CA ARG A 39 -12.37 12.32 -4.54
C ARG A 39 -13.56 11.37 -4.75
N PRO A 40 -14.15 11.35 -5.97
CA PRO A 40 -15.17 10.37 -6.33
C PRO A 40 -14.65 8.93 -6.18
N ALA A 41 -15.50 8.01 -5.71
CA ALA A 41 -15.14 6.61 -5.47
C ALA A 41 -14.54 5.92 -6.71
N HIS A 42 -14.98 6.27 -7.92
CA HIS A 42 -14.39 5.78 -9.17
C HIS A 42 -12.89 6.08 -9.24
N GLN A 43 -12.45 7.31 -8.94
CA GLN A 43 -11.05 7.69 -9.08
C GLN A 43 -10.18 6.92 -8.08
N ILE A 44 -10.68 6.72 -6.86
CA ILE A 44 -10.00 5.91 -5.83
C ILE A 44 -9.84 4.46 -6.31
N ARG A 45 -10.89 3.87 -6.89
CA ARG A 45 -10.83 2.50 -7.44
C ARG A 45 -9.81 2.35 -8.57
N VAL A 46 -9.71 3.32 -9.47
CA VAL A 46 -8.71 3.29 -10.55
C VAL A 46 -7.30 3.41 -10.01
N GLY A 47 -7.07 4.31 -9.05
CA GLY A 47 -5.77 4.40 -8.37
C GLY A 47 -5.38 3.07 -7.72
N GLY A 48 -6.32 2.45 -7.00
CA GLY A 48 -6.13 1.12 -6.42
C GLY A 48 -5.84 0.05 -7.48
N LEU A 49 -6.55 0.06 -8.60
CA LEU A 49 -6.32 -0.88 -9.71
C LEU A 49 -4.91 -0.75 -10.30
N ILE A 50 -4.44 0.48 -10.49
CA ILE A 50 -3.07 0.73 -10.99
C ILE A 50 -2.04 0.15 -10.02
N VAL A 51 -2.18 0.38 -8.71
CA VAL A 51 -1.26 -0.17 -7.70
C VAL A 51 -1.32 -1.70 -7.67
N MET A 52 -2.51 -2.30 -7.74
CA MET A 52 -2.66 -3.76 -7.81
C MET A 52 -1.98 -4.36 -9.04
N LEU A 53 -2.13 -3.74 -10.22
CA LEU A 53 -1.49 -4.19 -11.46
C LEU A 53 0.03 -4.07 -11.40
N LEU A 54 0.55 -2.97 -10.84
CA LEU A 54 2.00 -2.81 -10.62
C LEU A 54 2.54 -3.90 -9.68
N GLY A 55 1.81 -4.20 -8.61
CA GLY A 55 2.15 -5.29 -7.69
C GLY A 55 2.15 -6.66 -8.38
N LEU A 56 1.16 -6.92 -9.25
CA LEU A 56 1.08 -8.16 -10.02
C LEU A 56 2.24 -8.30 -11.01
N ILE A 57 2.60 -7.21 -11.71
CA ILE A 57 3.74 -7.17 -12.62
C ILE A 57 5.04 -7.44 -11.87
N LEU A 58 5.23 -6.79 -10.72
CA LEU A 58 6.43 -6.99 -9.90
C LEU A 58 6.50 -8.42 -9.36
N LEU A 59 5.38 -8.98 -8.91
CA LEU A 59 5.30 -10.38 -8.51
C LEU A 59 5.75 -11.30 -9.65
N PHE A 60 5.19 -11.13 -10.85
CA PHE A 60 5.55 -11.91 -12.04
C PHE A 60 7.03 -11.81 -12.44
N PHE A 61 7.71 -10.69 -12.15
CA PHE A 61 9.14 -10.57 -12.41
C PHE A 61 10.02 -11.22 -11.34
N VAL A 62 9.55 -11.26 -10.09
CA VAL A 62 10.33 -11.77 -8.96
C VAL A 62 10.14 -13.28 -8.77
N THR A 63 8.98 -13.82 -9.17
CA THR A 63 8.64 -15.25 -9.13
C THR A 63 8.78 -15.89 -10.50
#